data_AF-A0A9Q3KZ17-F1
#
_entry.id   AF-A0A9Q3KZ17-F1
#
_cell.length_a   1.000
_cell.length_b   1.000
_cell.length_c   1.000
_cell.angle_alpha   90.00
_cell.angle_beta   90.00
_cell.angle_gamma   90.00
#
_symmetry.space_group_name_H-M   'P 1'
#
loop_
_entity.id
_entity.type
_entity.pdbx_description
1 polymer ?
#
loop_
_entity_poly.entity_id
_entity_poly.type
_entity_poly.pdbx_seq_one_letter_code
_entity_poly.pdbx_strand_id
1 'polypeptide(L)'
;MKYITWLHLDCGLSQEKCRRARDQVVHILEETLKKNQEKCTFTNSIPRDIRTTFKKLNLEVAFEQYVCCSNCFSLYDAELAPEECGYQVSLATQPCGADLFHPHRIVQRDQIDIFKKVLKPQRPRWVHGQILLRHTPRPRIPKSTFITQSLTDWLKWFLNVSDVEEIIETWQHQLEFQPQEPILDVAQGPMWSTLFPKETIHHRWHLGFSLFIDWYNPLQNKLAGRQVSMGLIALNCLNLPPRLRYQTKYTFLSGIIPGPKQPNMVTINNILKPLVNELLELSRGITICTPKYPRGRKVVVKLASLIGDVVATHKAGGFMSHSAKCFCNWCEIESSERRDLKLGRQRHGLEVRNLSYKYYELESQAKKKSLAKKTGVRWSEFNRLPYWDPVLNITLGVMHNWFEGILQHHFKDRWGFAWKNERSLPSSSSNSESDAEEMDWTGIECQKKG
;
A
#
# COMPACT_ATOMS: atom_id res chain seq x y z
N MET A 1 -12.60 31.87 2.12
CA MET A 1 -12.61 30.40 2.25
C MET A 1 -11.34 29.70 1.68
N LYS A 2 -10.52 30.35 0.85
CA LYS A 2 -9.34 29.73 0.21
C LYS A 2 -8.07 29.61 1.08
N TYR A 3 -7.90 30.45 2.11
CA TYR A 3 -6.65 30.55 2.89
C TYR A 3 -6.27 29.27 3.66
N ILE A 4 -7.20 28.68 4.42
CA ILE A 4 -6.92 27.45 5.20
C ILE A 4 -6.65 26.27 4.27
N THR A 5 -7.42 26.17 3.18
CA THR A 5 -7.25 25.13 2.18
C THR A 5 -5.88 25.26 1.51
N TRP A 6 -5.46 26.46 1.15
CA TRP A 6 -4.13 26.75 0.59
C TRP A 6 -3.01 26.40 1.57
N LEU A 7 -3.10 26.83 2.83
CA LEU A 7 -2.10 26.48 3.86
C LEU A 7 -1.95 24.96 4.05
N HIS A 8 -3.05 24.22 4.00
CA HIS A 8 -3.02 22.77 4.20
C HIS A 8 -2.55 22.01 2.95
N LEU A 9 -3.14 22.31 1.80
CA LEU A 9 -2.92 21.57 0.56
C LEU A 9 -1.64 22.02 -0.17
N ASP A 10 -1.39 23.32 -0.25
CA ASP A 10 -0.27 23.87 -1.02
C ASP A 10 0.97 24.09 -0.15
N CYS A 11 0.79 24.53 1.10
CA CYS A 11 1.92 24.73 2.02
C CYS A 11 2.23 23.49 2.90
N GLY A 12 1.42 22.43 2.84
CA GLY A 12 1.65 21.20 3.59
C GLY A 12 1.59 21.34 5.12
N LEU A 13 0.90 22.36 5.64
CA LEU A 13 0.82 22.58 7.10
C LEU A 13 -0.16 21.60 7.76
N SER A 14 0.14 21.19 8.99
CA SER A 14 -0.78 20.35 9.77
C SER A 14 -2.09 21.07 10.09
N GLN A 15 -3.18 20.32 10.30
CA GLN A 15 -4.49 20.91 10.63
C GLN A 15 -4.44 21.79 11.89
N GLU A 16 -3.57 21.46 12.84
CA GLU A 16 -3.35 22.29 14.02
C GLU A 16 -2.70 23.62 13.67
N LYS A 17 -1.63 23.62 12.86
CA LYS A 17 -0.97 24.84 12.39
C LYS A 17 -1.92 25.71 11.57
N CYS A 18 -2.72 25.11 10.70
CA CYS A 18 -3.74 25.82 9.93
C CYS A 18 -4.80 26.49 10.83
N ARG A 19 -5.23 25.82 11.91
CA ARG A 19 -6.18 26.39 12.89
C ARG A 19 -5.55 27.59 13.61
N ARG A 20 -4.32 27.46 14.10
CA ARG A 20 -3.60 28.56 14.75
C ARG A 20 -3.44 29.78 13.83
N ALA A 21 -3.03 29.57 12.57
CA ALA A 21 -2.89 30.64 11.59
C ALA A 21 -4.23 31.35 11.30
N ARG A 22 -5.33 30.59 11.16
CA ARG A 22 -6.68 31.18 11.05
C ARG A 22 -7.02 32.01 12.27
N ASP A 23 -6.87 31.46 13.47
CA ASP A 23 -7.29 32.13 14.71
C ASP A 23 -6.56 33.47 14.89
N GLN A 24 -5.28 33.53 14.52
CA GLN A 24 -4.53 34.78 14.46
C GLN A 24 -5.12 35.78 13.45
N VAL A 25 -5.40 35.35 12.21
CA VAL A 25 -6.00 36.22 11.19
C VAL A 25 -7.40 36.71 11.60
N VAL A 26 -8.22 35.84 12.17
CA VAL A 26 -9.56 36.20 12.68
C VAL A 26 -9.43 37.21 13.81
N HIS A 27 -8.52 36.99 14.75
CA HIS A 27 -8.29 37.91 15.85
C HIS A 27 -7.82 39.30 15.36
N ILE A 28 -6.89 39.35 14.40
CA ILE A 28 -6.44 40.60 13.78
C ILE A 28 -7.61 41.33 13.11
N LEU A 29 -8.45 40.62 12.36
CA LEU A 29 -9.62 41.18 11.70
C LEU A 29 -10.63 41.73 12.72
N GLU A 30 -10.95 40.96 13.75
CA GLU A 30 -11.88 41.38 14.81
C GLU A 30 -11.40 42.63 15.55
N GLU A 31 -10.11 42.70 15.91
CA GLU A 31 -9.53 43.90 16.55
C GLU A 31 -9.50 45.11 15.62
N THR A 32 -9.27 44.91 14.32
CA THR A 32 -9.27 46.00 13.32
C THR A 32 -10.69 46.52 13.08
N LEU A 33 -11.69 45.63 13.04
CA LEU A 33 -13.09 45.98 12.77
C LEU A 33 -13.78 46.60 13.98
N LYS A 34 -13.42 46.18 15.20
CA LYS A 34 -13.85 46.86 16.44
C LYS A 34 -13.49 48.34 16.44
N LYS A 35 -12.30 48.70 15.92
CA LYS A 35 -11.87 50.11 15.81
C LYS A 35 -12.69 50.93 14.82
N ASN A 36 -13.30 50.29 13.83
CA ASN A 36 -14.08 50.96 12.77
C ASN A 36 -15.60 50.91 12.99
N GLN A 37 -16.09 50.39 14.14
CA GLN A 37 -17.52 50.20 14.46
C GLN A 37 -18.33 49.39 13.42
N GLU A 38 -17.68 48.63 12.54
CA GLU A 38 -18.35 47.80 11.54
C GLU A 38 -18.54 46.36 12.03
N LYS A 39 -19.78 45.86 11.98
CA LYS A 39 -20.08 44.43 12.23
C LYS A 39 -19.71 43.60 11.01
N CYS A 40 -18.60 42.87 11.09
CA CYS A 40 -18.21 41.96 10.01
C CYS A 40 -18.84 40.58 10.20
N THR A 41 -19.79 40.23 9.32
CA THR A 41 -20.40 38.89 9.26
C THR A 41 -19.49 37.85 8.59
N PHE A 42 -18.39 38.28 7.95
CA PHE A 42 -17.48 37.42 7.20
C PHE A 42 -16.74 36.41 8.09
N THR A 43 -16.34 36.78 9.31
CA THR A 43 -15.63 35.87 10.24
C THR A 43 -16.47 34.64 10.58
N ASN A 44 -17.79 34.79 10.71
CA ASN A 44 -18.74 33.70 10.93
C ASN A 44 -18.88 32.75 9.72
N SER A 45 -18.52 33.20 8.52
CA SER A 45 -18.56 32.39 7.29
C SER A 45 -17.35 31.47 7.14
N ILE A 46 -16.27 31.71 7.89
CA ILE A 46 -15.03 30.93 7.84
C ILE A 46 -15.24 29.60 8.58
N PRO A 47 -15.14 28.44 7.89
CA PRO A 47 -15.30 27.16 8.55
C PRO A 47 -14.25 26.95 9.65
N ARG A 48 -14.71 26.56 10.84
CA ARG A 48 -13.85 26.28 11.99
C ARG A 48 -13.14 24.92 11.91
N ASP A 49 -13.69 23.99 11.14
CA ASP A 49 -13.13 22.66 10.92
C ASP A 49 -12.80 22.50 9.42
N ILE A 50 -11.59 22.01 9.14
CA ILE A 50 -11.14 21.73 7.78
C ILE A 50 -12.03 20.69 7.10
N ARG A 51 -12.62 19.75 7.84
CA ARG A 51 -13.60 18.77 7.34
C ARG A 51 -14.84 19.45 6.79
N THR A 52 -15.30 20.52 7.46
CA THR A 52 -16.41 21.34 6.96
C THR A 52 -16.02 22.06 5.67
N THR A 53 -14.77 22.52 5.56
CA THR A 53 -14.26 23.11 4.32
C THR A 53 -14.20 22.06 3.21
N PHE A 54 -13.66 20.86 3.48
CA PHE A 54 -13.60 19.77 2.50
C PHE A 54 -15.00 19.38 2.03
N LYS A 55 -15.97 19.25 2.95
CA LYS A 55 -17.36 18.97 2.60
C LYS A 55 -17.99 20.09 1.75
N LYS A 56 -17.77 21.36 2.11
CA LYS A 56 -18.28 22.51 1.34
C LYS A 56 -17.64 22.63 -0.05
N LEU A 57 -16.36 22.27 -0.17
CA LEU A 57 -15.60 22.28 -1.41
C LEU A 57 -15.70 20.95 -2.18
N ASN A 58 -16.45 19.98 -1.67
CA ASN A 58 -16.56 18.63 -2.22
C ASN A 58 -15.20 17.93 -2.44
N LEU A 59 -14.26 18.13 -1.51
CA LEU A 59 -12.92 17.52 -1.49
C LEU A 59 -12.87 16.25 -0.60
N GLU A 60 -14.02 15.69 -0.20
CA GLU A 60 -14.05 14.44 0.56
C GLU A 60 -13.54 13.29 -0.32
N VAL A 61 -12.44 12.67 0.10
CA VAL A 61 -11.90 11.48 -0.57
C VAL A 61 -12.80 10.29 -0.23
N ALA A 62 -13.30 9.60 -1.25
CA ALA A 62 -14.05 8.37 -1.08
C ALA A 62 -13.08 7.22 -0.76
N PHE A 63 -13.13 6.73 0.47
CA PHE A 63 -12.43 5.52 0.88
C PHE A 63 -13.36 4.31 0.77
N GLU A 64 -12.81 3.20 0.33
CA GLU A 64 -13.43 1.89 0.40
C GLU A 64 -12.94 1.17 1.65
N GLN A 65 -13.84 0.43 2.30
CA GLN A 65 -13.55 -0.31 3.52
C GLN A 65 -13.97 -1.76 3.34
N TYR A 66 -13.03 -2.66 3.64
CA TYR A 66 -13.27 -4.09 3.66
C TYR A 66 -13.17 -4.60 5.09
N VAL A 67 -14.09 -5.48 5.46
CA VAL A 67 -13.94 -6.30 6.67
C VAL A 67 -12.76 -7.23 6.42
N CYS A 68 -11.75 -7.15 7.26
CA CYS A 68 -10.49 -7.87 7.09
C CYS A 68 -10.36 -8.92 8.20
N CYS A 69 -10.11 -10.17 7.83
CA CYS A 69 -9.81 -11.20 8.82
C CYS A 69 -8.45 -10.93 9.48
N SER A 70 -8.39 -10.86 10.80
CA SER A 70 -7.15 -10.62 11.54
C SER A 70 -6.12 -11.76 11.47
N ASN A 71 -6.55 -12.96 11.05
CA ASN A 71 -5.71 -14.14 11.01
C ASN A 71 -5.11 -14.37 9.61
N CYS A 72 -5.95 -14.31 8.58
CA CYS A 72 -5.56 -14.65 7.21
C CYS A 72 -5.62 -13.48 6.23
N PHE A 73 -6.03 -12.29 6.69
CA PHE A 73 -6.11 -11.06 5.88
C PHE A 73 -7.02 -11.14 4.66
N SER A 74 -7.96 -12.10 4.65
CA SER A 74 -9.01 -12.15 3.64
C SER A 74 -9.96 -10.98 3.79
N LEU A 75 -10.32 -10.40 2.66
CA LEU A 75 -11.12 -9.19 2.55
C LEU A 75 -12.54 -9.54 2.14
N TYR A 76 -13.50 -8.96 2.84
CA TYR A 76 -14.93 -9.11 2.59
C TYR A 76 -15.56 -7.73 2.44
N ASP A 77 -16.53 -7.62 1.53
CA ASP A 77 -17.35 -6.43 1.43
C ASP A 77 -18.07 -6.19 2.77
N ALA A 78 -18.09 -4.93 3.23
CA ALA A 78 -18.60 -4.60 4.55
C ALA A 78 -20.10 -4.89 4.74
N GLU A 79 -20.88 -4.88 3.66
CA GLU A 79 -22.31 -5.20 3.72
C GLU A 79 -22.55 -6.72 3.67
N LEU A 80 -21.71 -7.45 2.91
CA LEU A 80 -21.88 -8.88 2.64
C LEU A 80 -21.01 -9.80 3.51
N ALA A 81 -20.23 -9.25 4.43
CA ALA A 81 -19.30 -10.03 5.24
C ALA A 81 -20.04 -11.06 6.14
N PRO A 82 -19.59 -12.33 6.15
CA PRO A 82 -20.11 -13.37 7.04
C PRO A 82 -19.68 -13.12 8.49
N GLU A 83 -20.30 -13.80 9.46
CA GLU A 83 -19.87 -13.70 10.87
C GLU A 83 -18.47 -14.31 11.09
N GLU A 84 -18.18 -15.41 10.39
CA GLU A 84 -16.91 -16.14 10.48
C GLU A 84 -16.17 -16.15 9.13
N CYS A 85 -14.84 -16.12 9.18
CA CYS A 85 -14.00 -16.13 8.01
C CYS A 85 -14.02 -17.49 7.29
N GLY A 86 -14.63 -17.52 6.10
CA GLY A 86 -14.68 -18.71 5.23
C GLY A 86 -13.43 -18.93 4.35
N TYR A 87 -12.35 -18.18 4.54
CA TYR A 87 -11.16 -18.33 3.68
C TYR A 87 -10.49 -19.69 3.87
N GLN A 88 -10.13 -20.31 2.75
CA GLN A 88 -9.38 -21.57 2.68
C GLN A 88 -8.18 -21.40 1.76
N VAL A 89 -7.01 -21.90 2.19
CA VAL A 89 -5.79 -21.84 1.36
C VAL A 89 -5.87 -22.86 0.22
N SER A 90 -6.51 -24.00 0.45
CA SER A 90 -6.89 -24.99 -0.56
C SER A 90 -8.16 -25.73 -0.13
N LEU A 91 -8.83 -26.40 -1.07
CA LEU A 91 -10.04 -27.19 -0.80
C LEU A 91 -9.81 -28.30 0.24
N ALA A 92 -8.56 -28.77 0.39
CA ALA A 92 -8.17 -29.78 1.37
C ALA A 92 -7.92 -29.20 2.78
N THR A 93 -7.89 -27.88 2.95
CA THR A 93 -7.64 -27.23 4.25
C THR A 93 -8.94 -26.77 4.91
N GLN A 94 -9.00 -26.86 6.24
CA GLN A 94 -10.09 -26.27 6.98
C GLN A 94 -10.18 -24.75 6.76
N PRO A 95 -11.38 -24.17 6.76
CA PRO A 95 -11.55 -22.73 6.67
C PRO A 95 -10.97 -22.04 7.90
N CYS A 96 -10.59 -20.77 7.74
CA CYS A 96 -10.00 -19.98 8.79
C CYS A 96 -10.86 -19.91 10.07
N GLY A 97 -12.18 -19.81 9.94
CA GLY A 97 -13.15 -19.87 11.04
C GLY A 97 -13.08 -18.72 12.06
N ALA A 98 -12.27 -17.69 11.83
CA ALA A 98 -12.12 -16.59 12.78
C ALA A 98 -13.33 -15.64 12.72
N ASP A 99 -13.88 -15.23 13.87
CA ASP A 99 -14.97 -14.24 13.84
C ASP A 99 -14.48 -12.91 13.30
N LEU A 100 -15.25 -12.36 12.35
CA LEU A 100 -14.97 -11.09 11.70
C LEU A 100 -15.49 -9.89 12.51
N PHE A 101 -16.44 -10.11 13.41
CA PHE A 101 -17.11 -9.05 14.18
C PHE A 101 -16.94 -9.21 15.69
N HIS A 102 -16.95 -8.09 16.42
CA HIS A 102 -16.97 -8.14 17.87
C HIS A 102 -18.32 -8.69 18.37
N PRO A 103 -18.32 -9.55 19.41
CA PRO A 103 -19.55 -10.00 20.02
C PRO A 103 -20.30 -8.82 20.65
N HIS A 104 -21.63 -8.82 20.54
CA HIS A 104 -22.53 -7.70 20.85
C HIS A 104 -22.39 -7.08 22.26
N ARG A 105 -21.71 -7.73 23.21
CA ARG A 105 -21.56 -7.28 24.60
C ARG A 105 -20.33 -6.41 24.89
N ILE A 106 -19.35 -6.31 23.98
CA ILE A 106 -18.05 -5.67 24.28
C ILE A 106 -18.00 -4.17 23.90
N VAL A 107 -19.03 -3.66 23.22
CA VAL A 107 -18.95 -2.31 22.63
C VAL A 107 -19.26 -1.22 23.67
N GLN A 108 -18.21 -0.53 24.16
CA GLN A 108 -18.36 0.75 24.86
C GLN A 108 -19.02 1.78 23.95
N ARG A 109 -19.95 2.59 24.49
CA ARG A 109 -20.74 3.59 23.76
C ARG A 109 -19.91 4.52 22.86
N ASP A 110 -18.65 4.79 23.23
CA ASP A 110 -17.77 5.73 22.53
C ASP A 110 -17.23 5.20 21.18
N GLN A 111 -17.11 3.87 20.99
CA GLN A 111 -16.68 3.31 19.70
C GLN A 111 -17.80 3.31 18.65
N ILE A 112 -19.06 3.19 19.07
CA ILE A 112 -20.23 3.20 18.17
C ILE A 112 -20.32 4.52 17.41
N ASP A 113 -19.99 5.65 18.04
CA ASP A 113 -20.08 6.98 17.44
C ASP A 113 -18.98 7.27 16.41
N ILE A 114 -17.81 6.65 16.54
CA ILE A 114 -16.75 6.71 15.52
C ILE A 114 -17.21 5.94 14.27
N PHE A 115 -17.74 4.73 14.44
CA PHE A 115 -18.21 3.91 13.32
C PHE A 115 -19.46 4.47 12.63
N LYS A 116 -20.42 5.05 13.37
CA LYS A 116 -21.57 5.75 12.76
C LYS A 116 -21.17 6.98 11.92
N LYS A 117 -20.05 7.63 12.23
CA LYS A 117 -19.51 8.75 11.46
C LYS A 117 -18.69 8.31 10.24
N VAL A 118 -18.07 7.13 10.31
CA VAL A 118 -17.16 6.57 9.29
C VAL A 118 -17.91 5.70 8.26
N LEU A 119 -18.92 4.93 8.68
CA LEU A 119 -19.84 4.21 7.82
C LEU A 119 -21.04 5.11 7.47
N LYS A 120 -20.81 6.13 6.64
CA LYS A 120 -21.95 6.69 5.91
C LYS A 120 -22.33 5.70 4.82
N PRO A 121 -23.60 5.30 4.67
CA PRO A 121 -24.02 4.46 3.56
C PRO A 121 -23.66 5.18 2.26
N GLN A 122 -22.70 4.64 1.52
CA GLN A 122 -22.49 5.02 0.12
C GLN A 122 -23.76 4.65 -0.66
N ARG A 123 -24.11 5.49 -1.64
CA ARG A 123 -25.38 5.36 -2.39
C ARG A 123 -25.52 3.95 -2.97
N PRO A 124 -26.75 3.38 -3.00
CA PRO A 124 -26.98 2.04 -3.52
C PRO A 124 -26.49 1.95 -4.97
N ARG A 125 -25.63 0.96 -5.23
CA ARG A 125 -25.27 0.54 -6.59
C ARG A 125 -26.42 -0.33 -7.10
N TRP A 126 -27.09 0.11 -8.17
CA TRP A 126 -28.16 -0.64 -8.80
C TRP A 126 -27.57 -1.90 -9.46
N VAL A 127 -27.95 -3.06 -8.95
CA VAL A 127 -27.67 -4.36 -9.58
C VAL A 127 -29.01 -5.09 -9.72
N HIS A 128 -29.42 -5.32 -10.97
CA HIS A 128 -30.48 -6.25 -11.37
C HIS A 128 -31.87 -6.11 -10.70
N GLY A 129 -32.42 -4.89 -10.62
CA GLY A 129 -33.87 -4.68 -10.64
C GLY A 129 -34.72 -5.30 -9.52
N GLN A 130 -34.14 -5.73 -8.40
CA GLN A 130 -34.91 -6.24 -7.25
C GLN A 130 -34.65 -5.42 -5.98
N ILE A 131 -35.74 -4.99 -5.35
CA ILE A 131 -35.76 -4.35 -4.04
C ILE A 131 -35.54 -5.44 -2.99
N LEU A 132 -34.33 -5.54 -2.45
CA LEU A 132 -34.12 -6.27 -1.19
C LEU A 132 -34.73 -5.45 -0.05
N LEU A 133 -35.81 -5.96 0.53
CA LEU A 133 -36.39 -5.46 1.78
C LEU A 133 -35.31 -5.44 2.86
N ARG A 134 -34.78 -4.24 3.15
CA ARG A 134 -33.78 -4.01 4.20
C ARG A 134 -34.45 -4.16 5.57
N HIS A 135 -34.40 -5.35 6.16
CA HIS A 135 -34.30 -5.42 7.61
C HIS A 135 -33.04 -4.65 8.00
N THR A 136 -33.16 -3.49 8.65
CA THR A 136 -32.00 -2.74 9.14
C THR A 136 -31.25 -3.59 10.16
N PRO A 137 -30.13 -4.23 9.83
CA PRO A 137 -29.39 -5.01 10.80
C PRO A 137 -28.77 -4.01 11.77
N ARG A 138 -28.74 -4.34 13.06
CA ARG A 138 -27.96 -3.56 14.03
C ARG A 138 -26.52 -3.42 13.53
N PRO A 139 -25.85 -2.28 13.73
CA PRO A 139 -24.50 -2.06 13.20
C PRO A 139 -23.54 -3.11 13.78
N ARG A 140 -23.05 -4.00 12.91
CA ARG A 140 -22.00 -4.98 13.23
C ARG A 140 -20.65 -4.26 13.20
N ILE A 141 -19.82 -4.47 14.22
CA ILE A 141 -18.53 -3.78 14.35
C ILE A 141 -17.41 -4.75 13.97
N PRO A 142 -16.71 -4.53 12.85
CA PRO A 142 -15.62 -5.39 12.42
C PRO A 142 -14.49 -5.40 13.46
N LYS A 143 -13.86 -6.56 13.69
CA LYS A 143 -12.64 -6.65 14.51
C LYS A 143 -11.45 -5.98 13.84
N SER A 144 -11.44 -5.94 12.51
CA SER A 144 -10.37 -5.37 11.70
C SER A 144 -10.89 -4.88 10.35
N THR A 145 -10.31 -3.79 9.86
CA THR A 145 -10.75 -3.11 8.63
C THR A 145 -9.54 -2.78 7.77
N PHE A 146 -9.58 -3.19 6.51
CA PHE A 146 -8.65 -2.74 5.49
C PHE A 146 -9.25 -1.51 4.80
N ILE A 147 -8.48 -0.43 4.74
CA ILE A 147 -8.90 0.84 4.13
C ILE A 147 -8.13 1.00 2.82
N THR A 148 -8.85 1.28 1.75
CA THR A 148 -8.30 1.49 0.40
C THR A 148 -9.03 2.62 -0.32
N GLN A 149 -8.56 2.95 -1.52
CA GLN A 149 -9.14 3.90 -2.44
C GLN A 149 -9.05 3.29 -3.84
N SER A 150 -10.00 3.57 -4.74
CA SER A 150 -9.87 3.18 -6.14
C SER A 150 -8.74 3.96 -6.82
N LEU A 151 -7.78 3.23 -7.41
CA LEU A 151 -6.72 3.81 -8.24
C LEU A 151 -7.32 4.49 -9.47
N THR A 152 -8.39 3.95 -10.04
CA THR A 152 -9.10 4.51 -11.21
C THR A 152 -9.68 5.89 -10.89
N ASP A 153 -10.37 6.04 -9.76
CA ASP A 153 -10.94 7.32 -9.38
C ASP A 153 -9.85 8.31 -8.92
N TRP A 154 -8.82 7.81 -8.24
CA TRP A 154 -7.65 8.62 -7.93
C TRP A 154 -6.94 9.11 -9.21
N LEU A 155 -6.80 8.29 -10.25
CA LEU A 155 -6.21 8.67 -11.54
C LEU A 155 -7.01 9.76 -12.25
N LYS A 156 -8.35 9.66 -12.26
CA LYS A 156 -9.21 10.71 -12.80
C LYS A 156 -8.97 12.03 -12.09
N TRP A 157 -8.87 12.02 -10.76
CA TRP A 157 -8.52 13.21 -9.99
C TRP A 157 -7.11 13.70 -10.30
N PHE A 158 -6.11 12.83 -10.21
CA PHE A 158 -4.69 13.12 -10.37
C PHE A 158 -4.40 13.81 -11.71
N LEU A 159 -4.97 13.31 -12.81
CA LEU A 159 -4.80 13.88 -14.14
C LEU A 159 -5.63 15.15 -14.38
N ASN A 160 -6.56 15.49 -13.49
CA ASN A 160 -7.28 16.76 -13.49
C ASN A 160 -6.69 17.79 -12.50
N VAL A 161 -5.68 17.42 -11.72
CA VAL A 161 -4.91 18.40 -10.94
C VAL A 161 -4.17 19.32 -11.90
N SER A 162 -4.25 20.63 -11.65
CA SER A 162 -3.57 21.65 -12.44
C SER A 162 -2.10 21.29 -12.66
N ASP A 163 -1.63 21.50 -13.88
CA ASP A 163 -0.24 21.32 -14.31
C ASP A 163 0.27 19.87 -14.33
N VAL A 164 -0.41 18.88 -13.75
CA VAL A 164 0.10 17.48 -13.73
C VAL A 164 0.32 16.94 -15.14
N GLU A 165 -0.67 17.14 -16.03
CA GLU A 165 -0.57 16.70 -17.42
C GLU A 165 0.59 17.39 -18.17
N GLU A 166 0.77 18.70 -17.96
CA GLU A 166 1.87 19.46 -18.55
C GLU A 166 3.23 19.03 -17.98
N ILE A 167 3.34 18.87 -16.66
CA ILE A 167 4.56 18.42 -15.99
C ILE A 167 5.02 17.07 -16.54
N ILE A 168 4.10 16.11 -16.73
CA ILE A 168 4.42 14.80 -17.28
C ILE A 168 4.89 14.93 -18.74
N GLU A 169 4.16 15.68 -19.57
CA GLU A 169 4.49 15.87 -20.98
C GLU A 169 5.83 16.59 -21.16
N THR A 170 6.09 17.65 -20.39
CA THR A 170 7.35 18.37 -20.40
C THR A 170 8.51 17.50 -19.93
N TRP A 171 8.34 16.72 -18.85
CA TRP A 171 9.40 15.83 -18.37
C TRP A 171 9.71 14.74 -19.39
N GLN A 172 8.69 14.12 -19.98
CA GLN A 172 8.87 13.13 -21.02
C GLN A 172 9.59 13.71 -22.24
N HIS A 173 9.17 14.89 -22.70
CA HIS A 173 9.85 15.59 -23.79
C HIS A 173 11.30 15.89 -23.43
N GLN A 174 11.61 16.38 -22.23
CA GLN A 174 13.00 16.61 -21.79
C GLN A 174 13.86 15.36 -21.90
N LEU A 175 13.35 14.20 -21.46
CA LEU A 175 14.09 12.93 -21.53
C LEU A 175 14.37 12.46 -22.96
N GLU A 176 13.52 12.79 -23.93
CA GLU A 176 13.72 12.44 -25.34
C GLU A 176 14.95 13.13 -25.97
N PHE A 177 15.31 14.33 -25.49
CA PHE A 177 16.49 15.07 -25.96
C PHE A 177 17.74 14.86 -25.10
N GLN A 178 17.66 14.08 -24.01
CA GLN A 178 18.83 13.74 -23.21
C GLN A 178 19.63 12.60 -23.85
N PRO A 179 20.96 12.56 -23.65
CA PRO A 179 21.75 11.39 -24.03
C PRO A 179 21.26 10.15 -23.26
N GLN A 180 21.46 8.96 -23.87
CA GLN A 180 21.08 7.69 -23.25
C GLN A 180 21.92 7.37 -22.00
N GLU A 181 23.15 7.91 -21.95
CA GLU A 181 24.05 7.77 -20.81
C GLU A 181 24.59 9.13 -20.36
N PRO A 182 24.72 9.38 -19.04
CA PRO A 182 24.26 8.51 -17.95
C PRO A 182 22.73 8.46 -17.87
N ILE A 183 22.17 7.35 -17.40
CA ILE A 183 20.72 7.23 -17.15
C ILE A 183 20.35 8.20 -16.03
N LEU A 184 19.58 9.24 -16.37
CA LEU A 184 19.10 10.25 -15.41
C LEU A 184 17.78 9.85 -14.78
N ASP A 185 17.01 9.01 -15.48
CA ASP A 185 15.66 8.69 -15.10
C ASP A 185 15.25 7.25 -15.40
N VAL A 186 14.31 6.73 -14.60
CA VAL A 186 13.74 5.39 -14.78
C VAL A 186 13.10 5.21 -16.17
N ALA A 187 12.58 6.29 -16.76
CA ALA A 187 11.96 6.24 -18.09
C ALA A 187 12.97 6.09 -19.24
N GLN A 188 14.26 6.33 -18.99
CA GLN A 188 15.35 6.03 -19.95
C GLN A 188 15.86 4.59 -19.83
N GLY A 189 15.51 3.89 -18.75
CA GLY A 189 15.99 2.54 -18.49
C GLY A 189 15.41 1.49 -19.47
N PRO A 190 16.15 0.40 -19.74
CA PRO A 190 15.71 -0.65 -20.68
C PRO A 190 14.40 -1.33 -20.26
N MET A 191 14.13 -1.40 -18.95
CA MET A 191 12.86 -1.88 -18.43
C MET A 191 11.69 -1.04 -18.94
N TRP A 192 11.85 0.29 -19.04
CA TRP A 192 10.76 1.20 -19.41
C TRP A 192 10.32 0.96 -20.84
N SER A 193 11.28 0.82 -21.75
CA SER A 193 11.05 0.43 -23.14
C SER A 193 10.37 -0.93 -23.27
N THR A 194 10.64 -1.86 -22.35
CA THR A 194 9.99 -3.18 -22.31
C THR A 194 8.53 -3.07 -21.83
N LEU A 195 8.27 -2.25 -20.82
CA LEU A 195 6.90 -2.01 -20.35
C LEU A 195 6.07 -1.19 -21.34
N PHE A 196 6.69 -0.24 -22.03
CA PHE A 196 6.02 0.68 -22.94
C PHE A 196 6.75 0.74 -24.29
N PRO A 197 6.56 -0.28 -25.16
CA PRO A 197 7.15 -0.29 -26.49
C PRO A 197 6.68 0.91 -27.32
N LYS A 198 7.57 1.52 -28.10
CA LYS A 198 7.31 2.77 -28.84
C LYS A 198 6.11 2.66 -29.78
N GLU A 199 5.89 1.49 -30.36
CA GLU A 199 4.79 1.17 -31.27
C GLU A 199 3.42 1.33 -30.59
N THR A 200 3.36 1.20 -29.26
CA THR A 200 2.12 1.33 -28.47
C THR A 200 1.84 2.77 -28.03
N ILE A 201 2.78 3.70 -28.20
CA ILE A 201 2.72 5.07 -27.66
C ILE A 201 1.84 5.99 -28.51
N HIS A 202 1.71 5.73 -29.82
CA HIS A 202 1.07 6.67 -30.76
C HIS A 202 -0.42 6.98 -30.51
N HIS A 203 -1.13 6.15 -29.73
CA HIS A 203 -2.58 6.35 -29.46
C HIS A 203 -2.96 6.20 -27.98
N ARG A 204 -1.99 5.97 -27.08
CA ARG A 204 -2.26 5.71 -25.67
C ARG A 204 -1.25 6.45 -24.81
N TRP A 205 -1.75 7.05 -23.73
CA TRP A 205 -0.90 7.68 -22.73
C TRP A 205 -0.52 6.65 -21.68
N HIS A 206 0.77 6.37 -21.57
CA HIS A 206 1.31 5.31 -20.73
C HIS A 206 1.84 5.87 -19.42
N LEU A 207 1.30 5.38 -18.30
CA LEU A 207 1.72 5.77 -16.96
C LEU A 207 2.32 4.57 -16.23
N GLY A 208 3.59 4.69 -15.83
CA GLY A 208 4.30 3.72 -15.00
C GLY A 208 4.22 4.11 -13.53
N PHE A 209 3.96 3.14 -12.65
CA PHE A 209 3.94 3.37 -11.20
C PHE A 209 4.95 2.50 -10.48
N SER A 210 5.54 3.01 -9.40
CA SER A 210 6.17 2.18 -8.38
C SER A 210 5.19 1.89 -7.25
N LEU A 211 5.27 0.69 -6.66
CA LEU A 211 4.55 0.29 -5.47
C LEU A 211 5.52 0.22 -4.30
N PHE A 212 5.21 0.93 -3.23
CA PHE A 212 5.90 0.83 -1.96
C PHE A 212 5.05 0.04 -0.97
N ILE A 213 5.66 -0.94 -0.30
CA ILE A 213 5.04 -1.68 0.80
C ILE A 213 6.02 -1.74 1.96
N ASP A 214 5.55 -1.36 3.15
CA ASP A 214 6.33 -1.47 4.39
C ASP A 214 5.42 -1.54 5.62
N TRP A 215 6.00 -1.96 6.74
CA TRP A 215 5.33 -2.06 8.03
C TRP A 215 5.94 -1.12 9.06
N TYR A 216 5.09 -0.53 9.87
CA TYR A 216 5.50 0.37 10.94
C TYR A 216 4.71 0.12 12.21
N ASN A 217 5.28 0.53 13.33
CA ASN A 217 4.59 0.52 14.61
C ASN A 217 3.91 1.87 14.86
N PRO A 218 2.56 1.95 14.79
CA PRO A 218 1.84 3.20 15.00
C PRO A 218 1.97 3.73 16.43
N LEU A 219 2.35 2.87 17.39
CA LEU A 219 2.52 3.23 18.80
C LEU A 219 3.94 3.72 19.14
N GLN A 220 4.82 3.84 18.13
CA GLN A 220 6.24 4.13 18.25
C GLN A 220 7.03 3.03 18.97
N ASN A 221 8.33 2.95 18.66
CA ASN A 221 9.22 1.93 19.24
C ASN A 221 9.68 2.34 20.66
N LYS A 222 8.77 2.24 21.63
CA LYS A 222 9.08 2.42 23.06
C LYS A 222 9.49 1.07 23.68
N LEU A 223 10.54 1.06 24.50
CA LEU A 223 11.12 -0.14 25.14
C LEU A 223 10.11 -1.06 25.87
N ALA A 224 9.06 -0.49 26.45
CA ALA A 224 7.98 -1.22 27.14
C ALA A 224 6.61 -1.06 26.45
N GLY A 225 6.58 -0.58 25.21
CA GLY A 225 5.35 -0.35 24.46
C GLY A 225 4.83 -1.63 23.80
N ARG A 226 3.50 -1.75 23.69
CA ARG A 226 2.88 -2.82 22.89
C ARG A 226 3.36 -2.69 21.44
N GLN A 227 3.94 -3.75 20.89
CA GLN A 227 4.30 -3.78 19.48
C GLN A 227 3.07 -4.12 18.64
N VAL A 228 2.74 -3.21 17.73
CA VAL A 228 1.66 -3.35 16.75
C VAL A 228 2.32 -3.15 15.39
N SER A 229 2.01 -3.97 14.41
CA SER A 229 2.50 -3.80 13.04
C SER A 229 1.32 -3.43 12.14
N MET A 230 1.38 -2.24 11.54
CA MET A 230 0.45 -1.80 10.49
C MET A 230 1.22 -1.63 9.19
N GLY A 231 0.60 -1.97 8.07
CA GLY A 231 1.23 -1.88 6.75
C GLY A 231 0.74 -0.67 5.96
N LEU A 232 1.63 -0.11 5.15
CA LEU A 232 1.33 0.93 4.17
C LEU A 232 1.54 0.37 2.76
N ILE A 233 0.57 0.58 1.87
CA ILE A 233 0.70 0.31 0.44
C ILE A 233 0.48 1.62 -0.29
N ALA A 234 1.51 2.12 -0.97
CA ALA A 234 1.47 3.39 -1.68
C ALA A 234 1.99 3.23 -3.11
N LEU A 235 1.43 3.99 -4.06
CA LEU A 235 1.95 4.06 -5.42
C LEU A 235 2.39 5.48 -5.76
N ASN A 236 3.46 5.60 -6.55
CA ASN A 236 3.95 6.87 -7.07
C ASN A 236 4.06 6.82 -8.60
N CYS A 237 3.60 7.87 -9.27
CA CYS A 237 3.68 7.98 -10.73
C CYS A 237 5.11 8.27 -11.16
N LEU A 238 5.74 7.34 -11.87
CA LEU A 238 7.12 7.46 -12.35
C LEU A 238 7.24 8.41 -13.55
N ASN A 239 6.13 8.81 -14.18
CA ASN A 239 6.16 9.80 -15.26
C ASN A 239 6.38 11.24 -14.76
N LEU A 240 6.20 11.50 -13.46
CA LEU A 240 6.56 12.80 -12.88
C LEU A 240 8.09 12.93 -12.79
N PRO A 241 8.67 14.15 -12.79
CA PRO A 241 10.09 14.34 -12.56
C PRO A 241 10.49 13.93 -11.13
N PRO A 242 11.74 13.48 -10.88
CA PRO A 242 12.20 12.97 -9.57
C PRO A 242 11.85 13.85 -8.37
N ARG A 243 11.92 15.19 -8.53
CA ARG A 243 11.62 16.17 -7.48
C ARG A 243 10.15 16.15 -7.03
N LEU A 244 9.24 15.66 -7.87
CA LEU A 244 7.79 15.65 -7.63
C LEU A 244 7.25 14.27 -7.30
N ARG A 245 7.83 13.18 -7.84
CA ARG A 245 7.32 11.79 -7.73
C ARG A 245 6.86 11.38 -6.34
N TYR A 246 7.66 11.71 -5.33
CA TYR A 246 7.48 11.25 -3.95
C TYR A 246 6.89 12.34 -3.03
N GLN A 247 6.37 13.43 -3.61
CA GLN A 247 5.62 14.41 -2.83
C GLN A 247 4.29 13.80 -2.41
N THR A 248 3.94 13.96 -1.13
CA THR A 248 2.72 13.39 -0.54
C THR A 248 1.44 13.74 -1.30
N LYS A 249 1.38 14.92 -1.96
CA LYS A 249 0.25 15.32 -2.80
C LYS A 249 0.06 14.49 -4.08
N TYR A 250 1.09 13.79 -4.55
CA TYR A 250 1.06 12.93 -5.75
C TYR A 250 1.21 11.45 -5.43
N THR A 251 1.39 11.09 -4.15
CA THR A 251 1.41 9.70 -3.69
C THR A 251 -0.01 9.18 -3.56
N PHE A 252 -0.31 8.10 -4.26
CA PHE A 252 -1.57 7.38 -4.11
C PHE A 252 -1.48 6.40 -2.93
N LEU A 253 -2.44 6.48 -2.00
CA LEU A 253 -2.55 5.53 -0.90
C LEU A 253 -3.46 4.37 -1.31
N SER A 254 -2.86 3.26 -1.74
CA SER A 254 -3.61 2.08 -2.15
C SER A 254 -4.15 1.28 -0.97
N GLY A 255 -3.51 1.29 0.19
CA GLY A 255 -4.01 0.49 1.30
C GLY A 255 -3.33 0.77 2.63
N ILE A 256 -4.12 0.67 3.70
CA ILE A 256 -3.63 0.56 5.07
C ILE A 256 -3.94 -0.85 5.57
N ILE A 257 -2.89 -1.65 5.77
CA ILE A 257 -3.01 -3.01 6.29
C ILE A 257 -3.22 -2.93 7.81
N PRO A 258 -4.32 -3.48 8.34
CA PRO A 258 -4.61 -3.40 9.75
C PRO A 258 -3.63 -4.25 10.57
N GLY A 259 -3.31 -3.77 11.77
CA GLY A 259 -2.59 -4.55 12.77
C GLY A 259 -3.51 -5.48 13.57
N PRO A 260 -3.01 -6.13 14.62
CA PRO A 260 -1.70 -5.92 15.24
C PRO A 260 -0.55 -6.71 14.61
N LYS A 261 -0.84 -7.72 13.79
CA LYS A 261 0.15 -8.54 13.11
C LYS A 261 0.28 -8.11 11.66
N GLN A 262 1.45 -8.31 11.08
CA GLN A 262 1.63 -8.22 9.64
C GLN A 262 1.08 -9.46 8.94
N PRO A 263 0.62 -9.37 7.68
CA PRO A 263 0.40 -10.54 6.85
C PRO A 263 1.67 -11.37 6.77
N ASN A 264 1.49 -12.69 6.77
CA ASN A 264 2.57 -13.60 6.44
C ASN A 264 2.74 -13.69 4.93
N MET A 265 3.69 -14.51 4.51
CA MET A 265 4.09 -14.64 3.13
C MET A 265 3.06 -15.27 2.18
N VAL A 266 2.04 -15.94 2.71
CA VAL A 266 0.94 -16.50 1.92
C VAL A 266 -0.22 -15.53 1.90
N THR A 267 -0.55 -14.96 3.06
CA THR A 267 -1.74 -14.12 3.29
C THR A 267 -1.62 -12.70 2.77
N ILE A 268 -0.40 -12.20 2.52
CA ILE A 268 -0.18 -10.91 1.84
C ILE A 268 -0.91 -10.82 0.49
N ASN A 269 -1.03 -11.95 -0.21
CA ASN A 269 -1.72 -12.04 -1.50
C ASN A 269 -3.20 -11.68 -1.38
N ASN A 270 -3.85 -11.96 -0.25
CA ASN A 270 -5.25 -11.57 -0.01
C ASN A 270 -5.42 -10.05 0.02
N ILE A 271 -4.42 -9.33 0.54
CA ILE A 271 -4.39 -7.86 0.59
C ILE A 271 -4.06 -7.26 -0.78
N LEU A 272 -3.15 -7.88 -1.54
CA LEU A 272 -2.71 -7.35 -2.83
C LEU A 272 -3.71 -7.60 -3.96
N LYS A 273 -4.56 -8.62 -3.83
CA LYS A 273 -5.50 -9.05 -4.87
C LYS A 273 -6.42 -7.92 -5.40
N PRO A 274 -7.04 -7.05 -4.58
CA PRO A 274 -7.86 -5.95 -5.10
C PRO A 274 -7.06 -4.97 -5.97
N LEU A 275 -5.88 -4.55 -5.52
CA LEU A 275 -5.01 -3.66 -6.29
C LEU A 275 -4.57 -4.31 -7.62
N VAL A 276 -4.19 -5.58 -7.59
CA VAL A 276 -3.80 -6.32 -8.81
C VAL A 276 -4.97 -6.45 -9.79
N ASN A 277 -6.20 -6.67 -9.30
CA ASN A 277 -7.38 -6.68 -10.16
C ASN A 277 -7.58 -5.33 -10.86
N GLU A 278 -7.41 -4.21 -10.16
CA GLU A 278 -7.54 -2.88 -10.75
C GLU A 278 -6.40 -2.60 -11.75
N LEU A 279 -5.16 -2.97 -11.44
CA LEU A 279 -4.02 -2.87 -12.35
C LEU A 279 -4.19 -3.71 -13.61
N LEU A 280 -4.83 -4.88 -13.53
CA LEU A 280 -5.16 -5.70 -14.71
C LEU A 280 -6.08 -4.94 -15.66
N GLU A 281 -7.15 -4.33 -15.15
CA GLU A 281 -8.08 -3.54 -15.96
C GLU A 281 -7.40 -2.29 -16.54
N LEU A 282 -6.67 -1.53 -15.71
CA LEU A 282 -5.97 -0.33 -16.15
C LEU A 282 -4.86 -0.61 -17.18
N SER A 283 -4.28 -1.81 -17.17
CA SER A 283 -3.28 -2.21 -18.17
C SER A 283 -3.85 -2.46 -19.57
N ARG A 284 -5.17 -2.73 -19.68
CA ARG A 284 -5.88 -2.81 -20.97
C ARG A 284 -6.18 -1.42 -21.54
N GLY A 285 -6.26 -0.44 -20.63
CA GLY A 285 -6.41 0.97 -20.88
C GLY A 285 -7.85 1.45 -20.71
N ILE A 286 -8.01 2.63 -20.12
CA ILE A 286 -9.28 3.30 -19.83
C ILE A 286 -9.32 4.69 -20.47
N THR A 287 -10.51 5.22 -20.76
CA THR A 287 -10.65 6.60 -21.24
C THR A 287 -10.81 7.55 -20.06
N ILE A 288 -9.94 8.55 -19.95
CA ILE A 288 -9.99 9.59 -18.91
C ILE A 288 -10.08 10.96 -19.58
N CYS A 289 -11.06 11.77 -19.17
CA CYS A 289 -11.14 13.18 -19.52
C CYS A 289 -10.13 13.98 -18.70
N THR A 290 -9.30 14.77 -19.38
CA THR A 290 -8.34 15.69 -18.77
C THR A 290 -8.60 17.11 -19.27
N PRO A 291 -8.02 18.15 -18.63
CA PRO A 291 -8.18 19.53 -19.09
C PRO A 291 -7.74 19.73 -20.55
N LYS A 292 -6.65 19.10 -21.01
CA LYS A 292 -6.21 19.18 -22.42
C LYS A 292 -7.01 18.28 -23.37
N TYR A 293 -7.60 17.20 -22.85
CA TYR A 293 -8.38 16.23 -23.64
C TYR A 293 -9.79 16.05 -23.06
N PRO A 294 -10.70 17.02 -23.24
CA PRO A 294 -12.05 16.99 -22.64
C PRO A 294 -12.93 15.86 -23.18
N ARG A 295 -12.68 15.39 -24.41
CA ARG A 295 -13.34 14.19 -24.98
C ARG A 295 -12.77 12.87 -24.47
N GLY A 296 -11.77 12.94 -23.60
CA GLY A 296 -11.04 11.79 -23.09
C GLY A 296 -9.84 11.41 -23.95
N ARG A 297 -8.82 10.87 -23.28
CA ARG A 297 -7.68 10.18 -23.89
C ARG A 297 -7.57 8.77 -23.30
N LYS A 298 -7.07 7.81 -24.10
CA LYS A 298 -6.84 6.45 -23.61
C LYS A 298 -5.58 6.42 -22.74
N VAL A 299 -5.73 6.07 -21.48
CA VAL A 299 -4.66 5.96 -20.48
C VAL A 299 -4.43 4.49 -20.17
N VAL A 300 -3.18 4.05 -20.21
CA VAL A 300 -2.73 2.71 -19.83
C VAL A 300 -1.83 2.83 -18.61
N VAL A 301 -2.10 2.03 -17.59
CA VAL A 301 -1.28 2.02 -16.37
C VAL A 301 -0.60 0.67 -16.21
N LYS A 302 0.70 0.71 -15.90
CA LYS A 302 1.48 -0.49 -15.56
C LYS A 302 2.28 -0.28 -14.29
N LEU A 303 2.35 -1.33 -13.47
CA LEU A 303 3.26 -1.40 -12.35
C LEU A 303 4.68 -1.69 -12.85
N ALA A 304 5.61 -0.78 -12.57
CA ALA A 304 6.99 -0.84 -13.05
C ALA A 304 7.99 -1.30 -11.99
N SER A 305 7.71 -1.08 -10.71
CA SER A 305 8.63 -1.47 -9.65
C SER A 305 7.90 -1.76 -8.34
N LEU A 306 8.34 -2.79 -7.63
CA LEU A 306 8.05 -3.05 -6.22
C LEU A 306 9.25 -2.60 -5.39
N ILE A 307 8.99 -1.71 -4.43
CA ILE A 307 9.96 -1.06 -3.56
C ILE A 307 9.58 -1.36 -2.10
N GLY A 308 10.58 -1.61 -1.27
CA GLY A 308 10.43 -1.83 0.16
C GLY A 308 11.75 -2.32 0.73
N ASP A 309 11.76 -2.68 2.00
CA ASP A 309 12.84 -3.50 2.54
C ASP A 309 12.81 -4.92 1.93
N VAL A 310 13.86 -5.70 2.16
CA VAL A 310 13.97 -7.06 1.60
C VAL A 310 12.85 -7.96 2.12
N VAL A 311 12.41 -7.78 3.37
CA VAL A 311 11.36 -8.60 3.99
C VAL A 311 10.02 -8.35 3.30
N ALA A 312 9.66 -7.09 3.08
CA ALA A 312 8.46 -6.64 2.42
C ALA A 312 8.42 -7.07 0.94
N THR A 313 9.50 -6.81 0.22
CA THR A 313 9.60 -7.10 -1.20
C THR A 313 9.59 -8.60 -1.46
N HIS A 314 10.26 -9.43 -0.64
CA HIS A 314 10.19 -10.88 -0.78
C HIS A 314 8.80 -11.43 -0.45
N LYS A 315 8.15 -10.86 0.57
CA LYS A 315 6.78 -11.21 0.95
C LYS A 315 5.81 -10.97 -0.19
N ALA A 316 5.79 -9.74 -0.71
CA ALA A 316 4.86 -9.35 -1.78
C ALA A 316 5.25 -9.95 -3.15
N GLY A 317 6.55 -10.06 -3.43
CA GLY A 317 7.09 -10.62 -4.69
C GLY A 317 7.10 -12.15 -4.77
N GLY A 318 6.77 -12.85 -3.69
CA GLY A 318 6.69 -14.32 -3.68
C GLY A 318 8.05 -15.02 -3.54
N PHE A 319 9.07 -14.36 -2.99
CA PHE A 319 10.37 -14.96 -2.68
C PHE A 319 10.48 -15.38 -1.23
N MET A 320 11.35 -16.33 -0.91
CA MET A 320 11.60 -16.77 0.46
C MET A 320 12.30 -15.70 1.32
N SER A 321 12.27 -15.85 2.65
CA SER A 321 12.92 -14.92 3.59
C SER A 321 14.42 -14.74 3.28
N HIS A 322 14.98 -13.60 3.69
CA HIS A 322 16.43 -13.33 3.67
C HIS A 322 17.26 -14.38 4.45
N SER A 323 16.64 -15.06 5.42
CA SER A 323 17.23 -16.16 6.20
C SER A 323 17.11 -17.54 5.56
N ALA A 324 16.38 -17.68 4.45
CA ALA A 324 16.16 -18.97 3.81
C ALA A 324 17.38 -19.50 3.05
N LYS A 325 17.36 -20.80 2.72
CA LYS A 325 18.38 -21.44 1.89
C LYS A 325 18.55 -20.71 0.55
N CYS A 326 17.46 -20.58 -0.21
CA CYS A 326 17.42 -19.81 -1.46
C CYS A 326 16.79 -18.44 -1.17
N PHE A 327 17.60 -17.50 -0.70
CA PHE A 327 17.12 -16.19 -0.25
C PHE A 327 17.09 -15.13 -1.36
N CYS A 328 17.96 -15.20 -2.36
CA CYS A 328 18.07 -14.14 -3.37
C CYS A 328 16.96 -14.21 -4.43
N ASN A 329 16.36 -13.06 -4.74
CA ASN A 329 15.36 -12.91 -5.78
C ASN A 329 15.96 -12.77 -7.20
N TRP A 330 17.23 -12.38 -7.33
CA TRP A 330 17.91 -12.21 -8.63
C TRP A 330 18.70 -13.43 -9.09
N CYS A 331 19.24 -14.22 -8.17
CA CYS A 331 20.06 -15.39 -8.52
C CYS A 331 19.78 -16.60 -7.61
N GLU A 332 20.30 -17.75 -8.02
CA GLU A 332 20.15 -19.03 -7.34
C GLU A 332 21.34 -19.35 -6.42
N ILE A 333 21.74 -18.38 -5.61
CA ILE A 333 22.75 -18.61 -4.57
C ILE A 333 22.13 -19.24 -3.31
N GLU A 334 22.83 -20.18 -2.69
CA GLU A 334 22.44 -20.75 -1.41
C GLU A 334 23.06 -19.99 -0.23
N SER A 335 22.37 -20.00 0.92
CA SER A 335 22.83 -19.33 2.14
C SER A 335 24.22 -19.81 2.62
N SER A 336 24.61 -21.05 2.30
CA SER A 336 25.93 -21.62 2.59
C SER A 336 27.06 -20.95 1.80
N GLU A 337 26.77 -20.44 0.61
CA GLU A 337 27.73 -19.83 -0.33
C GLU A 337 27.82 -18.30 -0.15
N ARG A 338 27.00 -17.72 0.75
CA ARG A 338 26.91 -16.27 0.96
C ARG A 338 28.26 -15.60 1.25
N ARG A 339 29.17 -16.31 1.92
CA ARG A 339 30.50 -15.79 2.30
C ARG A 339 31.43 -15.60 1.10
N ASP A 340 31.14 -16.25 -0.02
CA ASP A 340 31.98 -16.18 -1.22
C ASP A 340 31.77 -14.88 -2.00
N LEU A 341 30.70 -14.13 -1.69
CA LEU A 341 30.34 -12.86 -2.33
C LEU A 341 30.27 -12.95 -3.86
N LYS A 342 29.92 -14.12 -4.37
CA LYS A 342 29.69 -14.39 -5.80
C LYS A 342 28.20 -14.42 -6.09
N LEU A 343 27.85 -14.12 -7.35
CA LEU A 343 26.49 -14.31 -7.82
C LEU A 343 26.30 -15.76 -8.26
N GLY A 344 25.16 -16.35 -7.89
CA GLY A 344 24.72 -17.64 -8.43
C GLY A 344 24.20 -17.50 -9.87
N ARG A 345 23.62 -18.58 -10.39
CA ARG A 345 22.92 -18.56 -11.70
C ARG A 345 21.83 -17.49 -11.66
N GLN A 346 21.80 -16.60 -12.65
CA GLN A 346 20.76 -15.57 -12.75
C GLN A 346 19.39 -16.21 -12.96
N ARG A 347 18.38 -15.68 -12.27
CA ARG A 347 16.98 -16.08 -12.46
C ARG A 347 16.40 -15.35 -13.65
N HIS A 348 15.50 -16.01 -14.37
CA HIS A 348 14.73 -15.41 -15.46
C HIS A 348 13.26 -15.26 -15.08
N GLY A 349 12.65 -14.12 -15.42
CA GLY A 349 11.28 -13.79 -15.04
C GLY A 349 10.25 -14.86 -15.44
N LEU A 350 10.36 -15.41 -16.66
CA LEU A 350 9.47 -16.46 -17.14
C LEU A 350 9.60 -17.76 -16.34
N GLU A 351 10.83 -18.15 -15.99
CA GLU A 351 11.11 -19.34 -15.18
C GLU A 351 10.49 -19.19 -13.78
N VAL A 352 10.74 -18.04 -13.13
CA VAL A 352 10.20 -17.72 -11.80
C VAL A 352 8.67 -17.67 -11.84
N ARG A 353 8.07 -17.06 -12.87
CA ARG A 353 6.62 -17.03 -13.05
C ARG A 353 6.05 -18.44 -13.16
N ASN A 354 6.64 -19.30 -14.00
CA ASN A 354 6.21 -20.70 -14.14
C ASN A 354 6.30 -21.48 -12.82
N LEU A 355 7.38 -21.28 -12.05
CA LEU A 355 7.50 -21.87 -10.71
C LEU A 355 6.44 -21.35 -9.74
N SER A 356 6.10 -20.06 -9.82
CA SER A 356 5.06 -19.43 -9.02
C SER A 356 3.67 -20.02 -9.32
N TYR A 357 3.31 -20.24 -10.58
CA TYR A 357 2.08 -20.93 -10.97
C TYR A 357 2.06 -22.39 -10.53
N LYS A 358 3.16 -23.12 -10.72
CA LYS A 358 3.29 -24.49 -10.18
C LYS A 358 3.07 -24.52 -8.68
N TYR A 359 3.62 -23.57 -7.92
CA TYR A 359 3.36 -23.44 -6.49
C TYR A 359 1.88 -23.20 -6.18
N TYR A 360 1.22 -22.34 -6.94
CA TYR A 360 -0.19 -22.00 -6.76
C TYR A 360 -1.11 -23.22 -6.95
N GLU A 361 -0.87 -24.01 -8.01
CA GLU A 361 -1.65 -25.18 -8.41
C GLU A 361 -1.51 -26.39 -7.46
N LEU A 362 -0.44 -26.46 -6.66
CA LEU A 362 -0.29 -27.54 -5.68
C LEU A 362 -1.40 -27.47 -4.62
N GLU A 363 -2.05 -28.60 -4.34
CA GLU A 363 -3.12 -28.64 -3.33
C GLU A 363 -2.59 -28.79 -1.89
N SER A 364 -1.46 -29.49 -1.74
CA SER A 364 -0.87 -29.84 -0.45
C SER A 364 0.12 -28.78 0.03
N GLN A 365 -0.05 -28.34 1.28
CA GLN A 365 0.87 -27.42 1.95
C GLN A 365 2.29 -27.99 2.06
N ALA A 366 2.43 -29.30 2.30
CA ALA A 366 3.74 -29.96 2.35
C ALA A 366 4.46 -29.90 0.99
N LYS A 367 3.73 -30.10 -0.11
CA LYS A 367 4.29 -29.96 -1.47
C LYS A 367 4.68 -28.50 -1.77
N LYS A 368 3.82 -27.54 -1.40
CA LYS A 368 4.12 -26.09 -1.53
C LYS A 368 5.40 -25.71 -0.78
N LYS A 369 5.51 -26.12 0.49
CA LYS A 369 6.69 -25.89 1.33
C LYS A 369 7.94 -26.51 0.70
N SER A 370 7.87 -27.75 0.25
CA SER A 370 8.99 -28.45 -0.39
C SER A 370 9.48 -27.71 -1.64
N LEU A 371 8.55 -27.31 -2.52
CA LEU A 371 8.89 -26.55 -3.73
C LEU A 371 9.51 -25.19 -3.40
N ALA A 372 8.94 -24.45 -2.45
CA ALA A 372 9.45 -23.16 -2.02
C ALA A 372 10.84 -23.26 -1.38
N LYS A 373 11.09 -24.29 -0.56
CA LYS A 373 12.40 -24.56 0.03
C LYS A 373 13.44 -24.91 -1.02
N LYS A 374 13.06 -25.66 -2.06
CA LYS A 374 13.95 -26.07 -3.15
C LYS A 374 14.29 -24.91 -4.09
N THR A 375 13.31 -24.06 -4.41
CA THR A 375 13.43 -23.08 -5.51
C THR A 375 13.58 -21.64 -5.04
N GLY A 376 13.18 -21.33 -3.80
CA GLY A 376 13.09 -19.97 -3.29
C GLY A 376 11.84 -19.20 -3.72
N VAL A 377 10.91 -19.83 -4.45
CA VAL A 377 9.77 -19.17 -5.12
C VAL A 377 8.41 -19.66 -4.59
N ARG A 378 7.45 -18.75 -4.48
CA ARG A 378 6.06 -18.96 -4.06
C ARG A 378 5.09 -18.17 -4.95
N TRP A 379 3.79 -18.28 -4.65
CA TRP A 379 2.77 -17.47 -5.29
C TRP A 379 2.89 -15.98 -4.91
N SER A 380 2.78 -15.12 -5.91
CA SER A 380 2.58 -13.67 -5.77
C SER A 380 1.45 -13.24 -6.69
N GLU A 381 0.51 -12.43 -6.19
CA GLU A 381 -0.56 -11.86 -7.02
C GLU A 381 -0.01 -11.06 -8.21
N PHE A 382 1.18 -10.45 -8.10
CA PHE A 382 1.77 -9.70 -9.21
C PHE A 382 2.04 -10.58 -10.45
N ASN A 383 2.21 -11.89 -10.30
CA ASN A 383 2.41 -12.81 -11.42
C ASN A 383 1.17 -13.01 -12.31
N ARG A 384 0.02 -12.46 -11.90
CA ARG A 384 -1.17 -12.32 -12.75
C ARG A 384 -1.03 -11.19 -13.76
N LEU A 385 -0.20 -10.18 -13.49
CA LEU A 385 0.05 -9.07 -14.40
C LEU A 385 0.92 -9.57 -15.58
N PRO A 386 0.42 -9.56 -16.83
CA PRO A 386 1.13 -10.19 -17.94
C PRO A 386 2.48 -9.53 -18.23
N TYR A 387 2.59 -8.22 -17.98
CA TYR A 387 3.78 -7.39 -18.20
C TYR A 387 4.79 -7.41 -17.04
N TRP A 388 4.48 -8.04 -15.91
CA TRP A 388 5.31 -7.99 -14.70
C TRP A 388 6.43 -9.05 -14.72
N ASP A 389 7.69 -8.63 -14.76
CA ASP A 389 8.82 -9.53 -14.54
C ASP A 389 9.11 -9.67 -13.03
N PRO A 390 8.91 -10.86 -12.42
CA PRO A 390 9.09 -11.06 -10.99
C PRO A 390 10.53 -10.91 -10.51
N VAL A 391 11.52 -10.91 -11.40
CA VAL A 391 12.93 -10.73 -11.07
C VAL A 391 13.34 -9.27 -11.25
N LEU A 392 13.01 -8.69 -12.41
CA LEU A 392 13.50 -7.37 -12.80
C LEU A 392 12.66 -6.21 -12.24
N ASN A 393 11.38 -6.42 -11.93
CA ASN A 393 10.53 -5.36 -11.37
C ASN A 393 10.58 -5.27 -9.84
N ILE A 394 11.47 -6.02 -9.17
CA ILE A 394 11.72 -5.83 -7.73
C ILE A 394 12.99 -5.00 -7.55
N THR A 395 12.88 -3.89 -6.84
CA THR A 395 13.98 -2.94 -6.64
C THR A 395 14.57 -3.06 -5.24
N LEU A 396 15.89 -3.09 -5.15
CA LEU A 396 16.61 -3.05 -3.88
C LEU A 396 16.47 -1.65 -3.24
N GLY A 397 15.90 -1.58 -2.04
CA GLY A 397 15.81 -0.32 -1.30
C GLY A 397 17.19 0.18 -0.85
N VAL A 398 17.68 1.30 -1.41
CA VAL A 398 19.00 1.88 -1.06
C VAL A 398 19.07 2.25 0.42
N MET A 399 17.99 2.78 1.00
CA MET A 399 17.95 3.19 2.40
C MET A 399 18.23 2.03 3.36
N HIS A 400 17.39 0.98 3.32
CA HIS A 400 17.50 -0.16 4.23
C HIS A 400 18.75 -1.04 3.95
N ASN A 401 19.22 -1.11 2.71
CA ASN A 401 20.35 -1.99 2.37
C ASN A 401 21.71 -1.27 2.46
N TRP A 402 21.83 -0.08 1.86
CA TRP A 402 23.11 0.63 1.81
C TRP A 402 23.32 1.48 3.05
N PHE A 403 22.41 2.40 3.38
CA PHE A 403 22.60 3.32 4.50
C PHE A 403 22.41 2.61 5.86
N GLU A 404 21.30 1.91 6.06
CA GLU A 404 21.01 1.23 7.33
C GLU A 404 21.61 -0.17 7.44
N GLY A 405 21.92 -0.82 6.31
CA GLY A 405 22.60 -2.10 6.32
C GLY A 405 24.12 -1.93 6.34
N ILE A 406 24.69 -1.69 5.16
CA ILE A 406 26.15 -1.71 4.95
C ILE A 406 26.84 -0.58 5.72
N LEU A 407 26.42 0.67 5.52
CA LEU A 407 27.09 1.83 6.12
C LEU A 407 26.96 1.81 7.64
N GLN A 408 25.78 1.50 8.17
CA GLN A 408 25.58 1.37 9.61
C GLN A 408 26.43 0.24 10.21
N HIS A 409 26.47 -0.95 9.60
CA HIS A 409 27.29 -2.06 10.06
C HIS A 409 28.79 -1.71 10.04
N HIS A 410 29.27 -1.09 8.96
CA HIS A 410 30.66 -0.65 8.89
C HIS A 410 30.99 0.38 9.99
N PHE A 411 30.12 1.37 10.17
CA PHE A 411 30.33 2.40 11.17
C PHE A 411 30.30 1.85 12.61
N LYS A 412 29.28 1.05 12.95
CA LYS A 412 29.07 0.52 14.30
C LYS A 412 30.03 -0.62 14.63
N ASP A 413 30.10 -1.63 13.77
CA ASP A 413 30.72 -2.92 14.09
C ASP A 413 32.16 -3.02 13.56
N ARG A 414 32.43 -2.49 12.36
CA ARG A 414 33.77 -2.59 11.75
C ARG A 414 34.71 -1.50 12.23
N TRP A 415 34.23 -0.27 12.37
CA TRP A 415 35.02 0.86 12.85
C TRP A 415 34.89 1.11 14.35
N GLY A 416 33.95 0.44 15.02
CA GLY A 416 33.85 0.48 16.48
C GLY A 416 33.30 1.80 17.05
N PHE A 417 32.58 2.59 16.25
CA PHE A 417 31.95 3.83 16.73
C PHE A 417 30.67 3.59 17.55
N ALA A 418 30.26 2.33 17.75
CA ALA A 418 29.18 2.00 18.66
C ALA A 418 29.58 2.27 20.11
N TRP A 419 28.94 3.25 20.76
CA TRP A 419 29.12 3.51 22.19
C TRP A 419 28.51 2.36 23.01
N LYS A 420 29.30 1.80 23.94
CA LYS A 420 28.98 0.60 24.75
C LYS A 420 27.70 0.65 25.63
N ASN A 421 26.87 1.70 25.54
CA ASN A 421 25.64 1.83 26.34
C ASN A 421 24.34 1.62 25.57
N GLU A 422 24.36 1.36 24.26
CA GLU A 422 23.20 0.72 23.62
C GLU A 422 23.29 -0.79 23.86
N ARG A 423 22.84 -1.24 25.04
CA ARG A 423 22.32 -2.61 25.13
C ARG A 423 21.27 -2.70 24.03
N SER A 424 21.59 -3.46 23.00
CA SER A 424 20.76 -3.76 21.83
C SER A 424 19.28 -3.56 22.16
N LEU A 425 18.72 -2.44 21.71
CA LEU A 425 17.33 -2.47 21.27
C LEU A 425 17.28 -3.66 20.32
N PRO A 426 16.45 -4.68 20.59
CA PRO A 426 16.27 -5.74 19.63
C PRO A 426 16.00 -5.05 18.31
N SER A 427 16.82 -5.33 17.31
CA SER A 427 16.50 -4.94 15.95
C SER A 427 15.04 -5.32 15.77
N SER A 428 14.21 -4.43 15.23
CA SER A 428 12.80 -4.73 14.93
C SER A 428 12.65 -5.88 13.92
N SER A 429 13.76 -6.51 13.50
CA SER A 429 13.86 -7.78 12.78
C SER A 429 13.92 -9.05 13.66
N SER A 430 13.95 -8.94 14.99
CA SER A 430 14.09 -10.09 15.91
C SER A 430 12.77 -10.76 16.35
N ASN A 431 11.65 -10.50 15.67
CA ASN A 431 10.48 -11.40 15.72
C ASN A 431 10.34 -12.25 14.44
N SER A 432 11.44 -12.46 13.71
CA SER A 432 11.50 -13.44 12.62
C SER A 432 11.77 -14.88 13.11
N GLU A 433 12.05 -15.10 14.40
CA GLU A 433 12.15 -16.46 14.96
C GLU A 433 10.80 -17.19 15.00
N SER A 434 9.67 -16.48 14.90
CA SER A 434 8.35 -17.13 14.74
C SER A 434 8.02 -17.55 13.29
N ASP A 435 8.87 -17.24 12.31
CA ASP A 435 8.74 -17.77 10.94
C ASP A 435 9.62 -19.02 10.71
N ALA A 436 10.39 -19.44 11.73
CA ALA A 436 11.21 -20.65 11.73
C ALA A 436 10.52 -21.85 12.41
N GLU A 437 9.46 -21.63 13.20
CA GLU A 437 8.53 -22.66 13.63
C GLU A 437 7.25 -22.57 12.80
N GLU A 438 7.17 -23.43 11.80
CA GLU A 438 5.90 -23.74 11.19
C GLU A 438 4.94 -24.25 12.26
N MET A 439 3.81 -23.55 12.40
CA MET A 439 2.65 -24.10 13.11
C MET A 439 2.33 -25.47 12.50
N ASP A 440 2.65 -26.50 13.27
CA ASP A 440 2.10 -27.82 13.16
C ASP A 440 0.58 -27.70 13.32
N TRP A 441 -0.16 -27.99 12.25
CA TRP A 441 -1.62 -28.01 12.27
C TRP A 441 -2.17 -29.35 12.76
N THR A 442 -1.35 -30.21 13.37
CA THR A 442 -1.81 -31.45 14.01
C THR A 442 -1.91 -31.29 15.53
N GLY A 443 -3.00 -30.68 16.02
CA GLY A 443 -3.17 -30.56 17.46
C GLY A 443 -4.33 -29.68 17.95
N ILE A 444 -5.54 -29.91 17.47
CA ILE A 444 -6.75 -29.52 18.23
C ILE A 444 -7.53 -30.80 18.49
N GLU A 445 -6.99 -31.63 19.39
CA GLU A 445 -7.86 -32.54 20.13
C GLU A 445 -8.67 -31.71 21.11
N CYS A 446 -9.95 -31.62 20.79
CA CYS A 446 -10.99 -31.12 21.65
C CYS A 446 -11.02 -31.97 22.93
N GLN A 447 -10.35 -31.53 24.00
CA GLN A 447 -10.60 -32.06 25.33
C GLN A 447 -12.03 -31.70 25.73
N LYS A 448 -12.92 -32.67 25.52
CA LYS A 448 -14.24 -32.72 26.13
C LYS A 448 -14.07 -32.83 27.65
N LYS A 449 -14.72 -31.91 28.34
CA LYS A 449 -15.33 -32.01 29.68
C LYS A 449 -15.00 -33.27 30.51
N GLY A 450 -14.36 -33.02 31.65
CA GLY A 450 -14.70 -33.62 32.94
C GLY A 450 -14.95 -32.48 33.92
#